data_AF-A0A7V9KZ33-F1
#
_entry.id   AF-A0A7V9KZ33-F1
#
_cell.length_a   1.000
_cell.length_b   1.000
_cell.length_c   1.000
_cell.angle_alpha   90.00
_cell.angle_beta   90.00
_cell.angle_gamma   90.00
#
_symmetry.space_group_name_H-M   'P 1'
#
loop_
_entity.id
_entity.type
_entity.pdbx_description
1 polymer ?
#
loop_
_entity_poly.entity_id
_entity_poly.type
_entity_poly.pdbx_seq_one_letter_code
_entity_poly.pdbx_strand_id
1 'polypeptide(L)'
;MIARYARPAMTKVWSDEGKLARWLEVELAALAGWAEIGAVPREAVDEIRARAVSPTAERVAEIEERTQHDLAAFVDAVAEDVGPAGRW
;
A
#
# COMPACT_ATOMS: atom_id res chain seq x y z
N MET A 1 -9.55 0.90 -18.48
CA MET A 1 -10.40 1.87 -19.22
C MET A 1 -10.02 1.85 -20.70
N ILE A 2 -10.95 2.01 -21.64
CA ILE A 2 -10.59 2.02 -23.08
C ILE A 2 -9.83 3.32 -23.40
N ALA A 3 -8.56 3.19 -23.80
CA ALA A 3 -7.64 4.32 -23.99
C ALA A 3 -8.21 5.44 -24.88
N ARG A 4 -8.97 5.08 -25.92
CA ARG A 4 -9.60 6.02 -26.86
C ARG A 4 -10.58 7.01 -26.21
N TYR A 5 -11.26 6.61 -25.14
CA TYR A 5 -12.31 7.41 -24.49
C TYR A 5 -11.89 7.91 -23.10
N ALA A 6 -10.75 7.44 -22.61
CA ALA A 6 -10.27 7.75 -21.27
C ALA A 6 -9.61 9.13 -21.23
N ARG A 7 -10.03 9.97 -20.29
CA ARG A 7 -9.31 11.21 -19.96
C ARG A 7 -8.07 10.84 -19.15
N PRO A 8 -6.89 11.45 -19.38
CA PRO A 8 -5.67 11.11 -18.65
C PRO A 8 -5.82 11.14 -17.11
N ALA A 9 -6.57 12.12 -16.59
CA ALA A 9 -6.87 12.21 -15.16
C ALA A 9 -7.67 10.99 -14.65
N MET A 10 -8.66 10.52 -15.42
CA MET A 10 -9.44 9.33 -15.06
C MET A 10 -8.60 8.07 -15.19
N THR A 11 -7.78 7.95 -16.23
CA THR A 11 -6.85 6.83 -16.37
C THR A 11 -5.94 6.69 -15.16
N LYS A 12 -5.38 7.81 -14.67
CA LYS A 12 -4.51 7.82 -13.48
C LYS A 12 -5.22 7.37 -12.20
N VAL A 13 -6.48 7.77 -12.02
CA VAL A 13 -7.25 7.38 -10.81
C VAL A 13 -7.54 5.88 -10.80
N TRP A 14 -7.80 5.30 -11.97
CA TRP A 14 -8.15 3.89 -12.13
C TRP A 14 -6.99 3.01 -12.61
N SER A 15 -5.75 3.51 -12.56
CA SER A 15 -4.57 2.70 -12.85
C SER A 15 -4.19 1.87 -11.62
N ASP A 16 -3.36 0.85 -11.83
CA ASP A 16 -2.90 0.00 -10.73
C ASP A 16 -2.03 0.79 -9.75
N GLU A 17 -1.19 1.72 -10.23
CA GLU A 17 -0.44 2.62 -9.35
C GLU A 17 -1.37 3.52 -8.55
N GLY A 18 -2.47 3.98 -9.17
CA GLY A 18 -3.53 4.70 -8.48
C GLY A 18 -4.16 3.85 -7.37
N LYS A 19 -4.55 2.61 -7.68
CA LYS A 19 -5.12 1.64 -6.73
C LYS A 19 -4.17 1.42 -5.53
N LEU A 20 -2.92 1.06 -5.80
CA LEU A 20 -1.92 0.75 -4.76
C LEU A 20 -1.60 1.97 -3.89
N ALA A 21 -1.49 3.16 -4.48
CA ALA A 21 -1.28 4.39 -3.72
C ALA A 21 -2.46 4.66 -2.75
N ARG A 22 -3.71 4.47 -3.20
CA ARG A 22 -4.88 4.63 -2.32
C ARG A 22 -4.93 3.55 -1.24
N TRP A 23 -4.56 2.32 -1.54
CA TRP A 23 -4.47 1.26 -0.52
C TRP A 23 -3.49 1.66 0.58
N LEU A 24 -2.31 2.15 0.21
CA LEU A 24 -1.33 2.62 1.19
C LEU A 24 -1.87 3.79 2.03
N GLU A 25 -2.55 4.77 1.40
CA GLU A 25 -3.19 5.87 2.13
C GLU A 25 -4.20 5.35 3.19
N VAL A 26 -5.00 4.34 2.84
CA VAL A 26 -5.97 3.72 3.74
C VAL A 26 -5.28 2.97 4.89
N GLU A 27 -4.27 2.15 4.61
CA GLU A 27 -3.52 1.41 5.64
C GLU A 27 -2.82 2.36 6.63
N LEU A 28 -2.18 3.43 6.13
CA LEU A 28 -1.56 4.45 6.98
C LEU A 28 -2.56 5.21 7.85
N ALA A 29 -3.80 5.40 7.37
CA ALA A 29 -4.88 5.98 8.15
C ALA A 29 -5.41 5.00 9.21
N ALA A 30 -5.52 3.70 8.88
CA ALA A 30 -5.91 2.66 9.83
C ALA A 30 -4.90 2.54 10.97
N LEU A 31 -3.60 2.48 10.65
CA LEU A 31 -2.51 2.48 11.63
C LEU A 31 -2.55 3.70 12.56
N ALA A 32 -2.86 4.87 12.01
CA ALA A 32 -3.03 6.08 12.81
C ALA A 32 -4.15 5.93 13.85
N GLY A 33 -5.31 5.42 13.43
CA GLY A 33 -6.43 5.16 14.33
C GLY A 33 -6.10 4.09 15.38
N TRP A 34 -5.36 3.04 15.00
CA TRP A 34 -4.89 2.03 15.94
C TRP A 34 -3.90 2.57 16.97
N ALA A 35 -3.04 3.50 16.60
CA ALA A 35 -2.16 4.18 17.54
C ALA A 35 -2.90 5.14 18.49
N GLU A 36 -4.02 5.72 18.06
CA GLU A 36 -4.87 6.55 18.93
C GLU A 36 -5.49 5.75 20.08
N ILE A 37 -5.89 4.50 19.81
CA ILE A 37 -6.48 3.60 20.83
C ILE A 37 -5.43 2.75 21.55
N GLY A 38 -4.15 2.90 21.23
CA GLY A 38 -3.04 2.19 21.87
C GLY A 38 -2.87 0.73 21.43
N ALA A 39 -3.48 0.31 20.32
CA ALA A 39 -3.30 -1.04 19.76
C ALA A 39 -1.94 -1.22 19.09
N VAL A 40 -1.37 -0.14 18.55
CA VAL A 40 -0.04 -0.09 17.92
C VAL A 40 0.78 1.04 18.56
N PRO A 41 2.09 0.85 18.85
CA PRO A 41 2.95 1.92 19.33
C PRO A 41 3.01 3.09 18.32
N ARG A 42 2.88 4.33 18.81
CA ARG A 42 2.95 5.53 17.94
C ARG A 42 4.26 5.62 17.18
N GLU A 43 5.35 5.22 17.83
CA GLU A 43 6.70 5.21 17.27
C GLU A 43 6.80 4.25 16.06
N ALA A 44 6.07 3.13 16.10
CA ALA A 44 6.02 2.20 14.98
C ALA A 44 5.26 2.82 13.79
N VAL A 45 4.14 3.50 14.05
CA VAL A 45 3.37 4.20 13.00
C VAL A 45 4.20 5.32 12.37
N ASP A 46 4.98 6.05 13.16
CA ASP A 46 5.86 7.11 12.66
C ASP A 46 7.00 6.54 11.80
N GLU A 47 7.60 5.40 12.20
CA GLU A 47 8.59 4.69 11.38
C GLU A 47 7.99 4.20 10.05
N ILE A 48 6.80 3.59 10.11
CA ILE A 48 6.08 3.12 8.92
C ILE A 48 5.81 4.30 7.98
N ARG A 49 5.28 5.42 8.48
CA ARG A 49 5.00 6.62 7.66
C ARG A 49 6.24 7.23 7.02
N ALA A 50 7.39 7.16 7.70
CA ALA A 50 8.64 7.70 7.19
C ALA A 50 9.26 6.85 6.07
N ARG A 51 8.90 5.56 5.99
CA ARG A 51 9.53 4.58 5.09
C ARG A 51 8.60 3.99 4.04
N ALA A 52 7.31 3.89 4.33
CA ALA A 52 6.36 3.21 3.46
C ALA A 52 6.24 3.96 2.13
N VAL A 53 6.52 3.25 1.05
CA VAL A 53 6.35 3.72 -0.32
C VAL A 53 5.30 2.85 -0.99
N SER A 54 4.50 3.43 -1.89
CA SER A 54 3.59 2.63 -2.70
C SER A 54 4.41 1.71 -3.60
N PRO A 55 4.19 0.38 -3.56
CA PRO A 55 4.89 -0.55 -4.42
C PRO A 55 4.44 -0.36 -5.87
N THR A 56 5.24 -0.86 -6.81
CA THR A 56 4.86 -0.91 -8.23
C THR A 56 3.90 -2.07 -8.48
N ALA A 57 3.08 -1.97 -9.52
CA ALA A 57 2.15 -3.03 -9.89
C ALA A 57 2.89 -4.33 -10.26
N GLU A 58 4.06 -4.21 -10.90
CA GLU A 58 4.90 -5.35 -11.25
C GLU A 58 5.39 -6.08 -10.00
N ARG A 59 5.84 -5.36 -8.98
CA ARG A 59 6.35 -5.98 -7.74
C ARG A 59 5.25 -6.73 -6.99
N VAL A 60 4.07 -6.13 -6.92
CA VAL A 60 2.90 -6.79 -6.31
C VAL A 60 2.53 -8.04 -7.09
N ALA A 61 2.51 -7.99 -8.43
CA ALA A 61 2.20 -9.15 -9.26
C ALA A 61 3.20 -10.31 -9.06
N GLU A 62 4.50 -10.02 -8.96
CA GLU A 62 5.54 -11.03 -8.66
C GLU A 62 5.29 -11.76 -7.32
N ILE A 63 4.88 -11.02 -6.29
CA ILE A 63 4.58 -11.62 -4.98
C ILE A 63 3.23 -12.35 -5.02
N GLU A 64 2.27 -11.85 -5.80
CA GLU A 64 0.96 -12.46 -6.03
C GLU A 64 1.08 -13.85 -6.67
N GLU A 65 2.05 -14.09 -7.55
CA GLU A 65 2.30 -15.43 -8.10
C GLU A 65 2.52 -16.49 -7.00
N ARG A 66 3.15 -16.10 -5.89
CA ARG A 66 3.40 -17.00 -4.74
C ARG A 66 2.24 -17.02 -3.75
N THR A 67 1.66 -15.86 -3.45
CA THR A 67 0.63 -15.72 -2.41
C THR A 67 -0.77 -16.07 -2.90
N GLN A 68 -1.00 -15.98 -4.22
CA GLN A 68 -2.32 -16.11 -4.87
C GLN A 68 -3.36 -15.16 -4.26
N HIS A 69 -2.91 -14.01 -3.76
CA HIS A 69 -3.75 -13.02 -3.07
C HIS A 69 -3.16 -11.60 -3.21
N ASP A 70 -3.83 -10.74 -3.97
CA ASP A 70 -3.35 -9.39 -4.31
C ASP A 70 -3.08 -8.49 -3.10
N LEU A 71 -3.99 -8.46 -2.11
CA LEU A 71 -3.81 -7.65 -0.91
C LEU A 71 -2.66 -8.15 -0.03
N ALA A 72 -2.51 -9.46 0.15
CA ALA A 72 -1.39 -10.01 0.90
C ALA A 72 -0.05 -9.70 0.20
N ALA A 73 -0.02 -9.81 -1.12
CA ALA A 73 1.13 -9.43 -1.93
C ALA A 73 1.49 -7.95 -1.80
N PHE A 74 0.48 -7.08 -1.76
CA PHE A 74 0.67 -5.64 -1.51
C PHE A 74 1.29 -5.36 -0.14
N VAL A 75 0.76 -5.97 0.93
CA VAL A 75 1.28 -5.79 2.30
C VAL A 75 2.73 -6.29 2.39
N ASP A 76 3.00 -7.47 1.82
CA ASP A 76 4.37 -8.01 1.73
C ASP A 76 5.29 -7.02 1.00
N ALA A 77 4.87 -6.46 -0.14
CA ALA A 77 5.66 -5.50 -0.91
C ALA A 77 5.95 -4.20 -0.14
N VAL A 78 4.98 -3.65 0.58
CA VAL A 78 5.18 -2.45 1.40
C VAL A 78 6.14 -2.74 2.57
N ALA A 79 6.04 -3.93 3.16
CA ALA A 79 6.87 -4.32 4.30
C ALA A 79 8.36 -4.43 3.95
N GLU A 80 8.72 -4.69 2.69
CA GLU A 80 10.11 -4.73 2.20
C GLU A 80 10.87 -3.42 2.48
N ASP A 81 10.21 -2.27 2.31
CA ASP A 81 10.81 -0.95 2.50
C ASP A 81 10.74 -0.46 3.95
N VAL A 82 9.72 -0.89 4.69
CA VAL A 82 9.48 -0.46 6.07
C VAL A 82 10.42 -1.15 7.07
N GLY A 83 10.70 -2.44 6.86
CA GLY A 83 11.51 -3.26 7.75
C GLY A 83 10.73 -3.78 8.97
N PRO A 84 11.34 -3.90 10.16
CA PRO A 84 10.72 -4.58 11.31
C PRO A 84 9.37 -4.01 11.77
N ALA A 85 9.11 -2.72 11.51
CA ALA A 85 7.83 -2.09 11.84
C ALA A 85 6.68 -2.57 10.94
N GLY A 86 6.96 -3.13 9.76
CA GLY A 86 5.96 -3.63 8.81
C GLY A 86 5.17 -4.86 9.27
N ARG A 87 5.40 -5.33 10.51
CA ARG A 87 4.57 -6.35 11.18
C ARG A 87 3.24 -5.81 11.71
N TRP A 88 3.06 -4.49 11.71
CA TRP A 88 1.88 -3.78 12.20
C TRP A 88 1.06 -3.32 11.00
#